data_AF-A0A2K3M510-F1
#
_entry.id   AF-A0A2K3M510-F1
#
_cell.length_a   1.000
_cell.length_b   1.000
_cell.length_c   1.000
_cell.angle_alpha   90.00
_cell.angle_beta   90.00
_cell.angle_gamma   90.00
#
_symmetry.space_group_name_H-M   'P 1'
#
loop_
_entity.id
_entity.type
_entity.pdbx_description
1 polymer ?
#
loop_
_entity_poly.entity_id
_entity_poly.type
_entity_poly.pdbx_seq_one_letter_code
_entity_poly.pdbx_strand_id
1 'polypeptide(L)'
;SNINKEGSYLGIVVPNPYELSPLFQSSTFVPHNKFPYFDFAGVATQLLLTLFDVRGVLHYGIAGNLNSRHQIGDVAIPKYWAHTGEWHWQRFGDKEDGNGKFNTEFGYLKFSDYKNYTKHSESSVENLLNKVWYQPERIFPVNGTPEKWQDVFWVPVDKTYFEIARKLKVS
;
A
#
# COMPACT_ATOMS: atom_id res chain seq x y z
N SER A 1 26.88 9.40 -8.93
CA SER A 1 27.52 8.98 -7.65
C SER A 1 28.63 7.97 -7.95
N ASN A 2 29.64 7.81 -7.08
CA ASN A 2 30.61 6.70 -7.17
C ASN A 2 30.00 5.35 -6.77
N ILE A 3 28.85 5.34 -6.10
CA ILE A 3 28.27 4.14 -5.48
C ILE A 3 27.88 3.06 -6.51
N ASN A 4 27.32 3.46 -7.66
CA ASN A 4 26.91 2.55 -8.74
C ASN A 4 28.07 1.96 -9.57
N LYS A 5 29.31 2.00 -9.05
CA LYS A 5 30.48 1.37 -9.69
C LYS A 5 30.61 -0.11 -9.38
N GLU A 6 29.99 -0.58 -8.30
CA GLU A 6 30.06 -1.98 -7.86
C GLU A 6 28.95 -2.84 -8.48
N GLY A 7 27.92 -2.22 -9.06
CA GLY A 7 26.87 -2.88 -9.83
C GLY A 7 25.52 -2.18 -9.73
N SER A 8 24.49 -2.88 -10.21
CA SER A 8 23.08 -2.55 -9.93
C SER A 8 22.63 -3.16 -8.61
N TYR A 9 21.62 -2.56 -7.97
CA TYR A 9 21.12 -2.96 -6.65
C TYR A 9 19.68 -3.51 -6.72
N LEU A 10 19.33 -4.35 -5.75
CA LEU A 10 17.96 -4.74 -5.43
C LEU A 10 17.60 -4.11 -4.08
N GLY A 11 16.53 -3.30 -4.03
CA GLY A 11 16.02 -2.77 -2.78
C GLY A 11 15.22 -3.84 -2.03
N ILE A 12 15.34 -3.88 -0.70
CA ILE A 12 14.48 -4.69 0.18
C ILE A 12 13.80 -3.72 1.15
N VAL A 13 12.47 -3.80 1.27
CA VAL A 13 11.66 -3.01 2.20
C VAL A 13 10.92 -3.95 3.13
N VAL A 14 10.97 -3.65 4.43
CA VAL A 14 10.40 -4.47 5.51
C VAL A 14 9.72 -3.51 6.50
N PRO A 15 8.50 -3.78 6.99
CA PRO A 15 7.73 -2.79 7.74
C PRO A 15 8.23 -2.54 9.17
N ASN A 16 9.07 -3.42 9.73
CA ASN A 16 9.66 -3.25 11.06
C ASN A 16 10.92 -4.13 11.27
N PRO A 17 11.76 -3.85 12.31
CA PRO A 17 12.98 -4.62 12.58
C PRO A 17 12.78 -6.08 13.02
N TYR A 18 11.60 -6.45 13.56
CA TYR A 18 11.33 -7.85 13.95
C TYR A 18 11.23 -8.73 12.70
N GLU A 19 10.55 -8.25 11.67
CA GLU A 19 10.43 -8.94 10.39
C GLU A 19 11.73 -8.91 9.58
N LEU A 20 12.64 -7.98 9.88
CA LEU A 20 13.99 -7.92 9.29
C LEU A 20 14.99 -8.89 9.96
N SER A 21 14.71 -9.32 11.19
CA SER A 21 15.63 -10.17 11.98
C SER A 21 15.95 -11.53 11.34
N PRO A 22 15.01 -12.27 10.70
CA PRO A 22 15.33 -13.50 9.97
C PRO A 22 16.30 -13.32 8.80
N LEU A 23 16.30 -12.15 8.14
CA LEU A 23 17.26 -11.85 7.08
C LEU A 23 18.68 -11.71 7.65
N PHE A 24 18.85 -10.97 8.75
CA PHE A 24 20.15 -10.81 9.41
C PHE A 24 20.66 -12.09 10.09
N GLN A 25 19.78 -13.02 10.45
CA GLN A 25 20.14 -14.33 10.99
C GLN A 25 20.38 -15.39 9.90
N SER A 26 20.12 -15.08 8.63
CA SER A 26 20.38 -15.98 7.52
C SER A 26 21.88 -16.15 7.25
N SER A 27 22.35 -17.40 7.14
CA SER A 27 23.73 -17.71 6.73
C SER A 27 24.06 -17.24 5.29
N THR A 28 23.06 -16.87 4.50
CA THR A 28 23.20 -16.30 3.16
C THR A 28 23.39 -14.78 3.18
N PHE A 29 23.07 -14.10 4.30
CA PHE A 29 23.22 -12.65 4.41
C PHE A 29 24.65 -12.27 4.82
N VAL A 30 25.35 -11.56 3.92
CA VAL A 30 26.70 -11.04 4.17
C VAL A 30 26.65 -9.51 4.21
N PRO A 31 26.86 -8.86 5.37
CA PRO A 31 26.83 -7.40 5.47
C PRO A 31 28.03 -6.77 4.76
N HIS A 32 27.81 -5.64 4.08
CA HIS A 32 28.90 -4.95 3.37
C HIS A 32 29.84 -4.23 4.35
N ASN A 33 31.15 -4.39 4.16
CA ASN A 33 32.20 -3.85 5.03
C ASN A 33 32.41 -2.31 5.00
N LYS A 34 31.49 -1.56 4.37
CA LYS A 34 31.63 -0.11 4.06
C LYS A 34 30.30 0.63 3.96
N PHE A 35 29.29 -0.02 3.38
CA PHE A 35 27.95 0.56 3.23
C PHE A 35 27.03 -0.04 4.30
N PRO A 36 26.47 0.76 5.22
CA PRO A 36 25.46 0.27 6.15
C PRO A 36 24.18 -0.06 5.37
N TYR A 37 23.39 -0.99 5.90
CA TYR A 37 21.97 -1.02 5.57
C TYR A 37 21.29 0.20 6.22
N PHE A 38 20.25 0.73 5.58
CA PHE A 38 19.52 1.90 6.08
C PHE A 38 18.11 1.50 6.53
N ASP A 39 17.74 1.91 7.74
CA ASP A 39 16.37 1.86 8.25
C ASP A 39 15.71 3.22 8.02
N PHE A 40 14.63 3.26 7.23
CA PHE A 40 14.09 4.47 6.63
C PHE A 40 12.59 4.36 6.33
N ALA A 41 11.84 5.45 6.56
CA ALA A 41 10.43 5.57 6.20
C ALA A 41 10.23 6.37 4.90
N GLY A 42 9.35 5.86 4.01
CA GLY A 42 8.70 6.59 2.92
C GLY A 42 9.60 7.45 2.03
N VAL A 43 9.66 8.76 2.34
CA VAL A 43 10.40 9.79 1.57
C VAL A 43 11.87 9.40 1.37
N ALA A 44 12.51 8.79 2.37
CA ALA A 44 13.91 8.38 2.27
C ALA A 44 14.12 7.20 1.28
N THR A 45 13.11 6.35 1.06
CA THR A 45 13.15 5.32 0.01
C THR A 45 13.20 5.94 -1.39
N GLN A 46 12.44 7.02 -1.64
CA GLN A 46 12.48 7.72 -2.92
C GLN A 46 13.85 8.40 -3.16
N LEU A 47 14.49 8.90 -2.10
CA LEU A 47 15.86 9.42 -2.16
C LEU A 47 16.88 8.31 -2.46
N LEU A 48 16.75 7.12 -1.86
CA LEU A 48 17.59 5.95 -2.18
C LEU A 48 17.44 5.54 -3.66
N LEU A 49 16.21 5.44 -4.17
CA LEU A 49 15.93 5.15 -5.59
C LEU A 49 16.53 6.20 -6.55
N THR A 50 16.79 7.41 -6.07
CA THR A 50 17.42 8.50 -6.86
C THR A 50 18.95 8.45 -6.80
N LEU A 51 19.54 7.82 -5.77
CA LEU A 51 20.98 7.78 -5.52
C LEU A 51 21.67 6.50 -6.01
N PHE A 52 20.95 5.37 -5.99
CA PHE A 52 21.43 4.03 -6.34
C PHE A 52 20.80 3.53 -7.66
N ASP A 53 21.53 2.71 -8.43
CA ASP A 53 21.00 2.03 -9.64
C ASP A 53 20.13 0.83 -9.26
N VAL A 54 18.95 1.09 -8.69
CA VAL A 54 18.02 0.07 -8.19
C VAL A 54 17.18 -0.50 -9.34
N ARG A 55 17.29 -1.82 -9.56
CA ARG A 55 16.58 -2.53 -10.66
C ARG A 55 15.20 -3.06 -10.26
N GLY A 56 14.90 -3.07 -8.96
CA GLY A 56 13.61 -3.46 -8.41
C GLY A 56 13.60 -3.33 -6.89
N VAL A 57 12.41 -3.38 -6.30
CA VAL A 57 12.20 -3.34 -4.85
C VAL A 57 11.36 -4.54 -4.43
N LEU A 58 11.88 -5.35 -3.51
CA LEU A 58 11.17 -6.42 -2.85
C LEU A 58 10.60 -5.91 -1.53
N HIS A 59 9.29 -5.71 -1.45
CA HIS A 59 8.62 -5.56 -0.16
C HIS A 59 8.26 -6.95 0.37
N TYR A 60 8.59 -7.27 1.62
CA TYR A 60 8.07 -8.45 2.31
C TYR A 60 7.65 -8.10 3.74
N GLY A 61 6.75 -8.89 4.31
CA GLY A 61 6.32 -8.73 5.69
C GLY A 61 5.10 -9.58 6.05
N ILE A 62 4.66 -9.49 7.29
CA ILE A 62 3.49 -10.17 7.84
C ILE A 62 2.23 -9.41 7.43
N ALA A 63 1.19 -10.14 7.00
CA ALA A 63 -0.09 -9.56 6.60
C ALA A 63 -1.27 -10.30 7.24
N GLY A 64 -2.33 -9.56 7.57
CA GLY A 64 -3.63 -10.14 7.92
C GLY A 64 -4.31 -10.75 6.69
N ASN A 65 -5.04 -11.86 6.87
CA ASN A 65 -5.67 -12.60 5.78
C ASN A 65 -7.20 -12.63 5.96
N LEU A 66 -7.95 -12.31 4.90
CA LEU A 66 -9.42 -12.29 4.90
C LEU A 66 -10.03 -13.45 4.08
N ASN A 67 -9.19 -14.30 3.46
CA ASN A 67 -9.64 -15.47 2.73
C ASN A 67 -9.58 -16.71 3.64
N SER A 68 -10.75 -17.24 4.01
CA SER A 68 -10.92 -18.39 4.92
C SER A 68 -10.33 -19.73 4.45
N ARG A 69 -9.72 -19.78 3.26
CA ARG A 69 -8.96 -20.93 2.76
C ARG A 69 -7.49 -20.92 3.18
N HIS A 70 -6.96 -19.77 3.58
CA HIS A 70 -5.58 -19.64 4.05
C HIS A 70 -5.47 -19.86 5.56
N GLN A 71 -4.29 -20.29 6.00
CA GLN A 71 -3.95 -20.52 7.40
C GLN A 71 -2.90 -19.50 7.90
N ILE A 72 -2.74 -19.41 9.22
CA ILE A 72 -1.69 -18.61 9.85
C ILE A 72 -0.35 -19.27 9.52
N GLY A 73 0.54 -18.52 8.86
CA GLY A 73 1.83 -19.02 8.35
C GLY A 73 1.89 -19.21 6.83
N ASP A 74 0.76 -19.12 6.11
CA ASP A 74 0.76 -19.18 4.64
C ASP A 74 1.51 -17.99 4.02
N VAL A 75 2.41 -18.27 3.08
CA VAL A 75 3.10 -17.25 2.28
C VAL A 75 2.25 -16.87 1.08
N ALA A 76 1.67 -15.67 1.11
CA ALA A 76 0.90 -15.11 0.00
C ALA A 76 1.77 -14.23 -0.92
N ILE A 77 1.70 -14.46 -2.24
CA ILE A 77 2.33 -13.61 -3.26
C ILE A 77 1.22 -12.76 -3.91
N PRO A 78 1.18 -11.43 -3.68
CA PRO A 78 0.18 -10.57 -4.32
C PRO A 78 0.38 -10.52 -5.84
N LYS A 79 -0.72 -10.51 -6.59
CA LYS A 79 -0.74 -10.17 -8.03
C LYS A 79 -1.02 -8.68 -8.25
N TYR A 80 -1.78 -8.08 -7.32
CA TYR A 80 -2.06 -6.66 -7.21
C TYR A 80 -2.02 -6.29 -5.74
N TRP A 81 -1.75 -5.03 -5.42
CA TRP A 81 -2.04 -4.43 -4.12
C TRP A 81 -3.00 -3.24 -4.30
N ALA A 82 -3.73 -2.91 -3.23
CA ALA A 82 -4.65 -1.76 -3.23
C ALA A 82 -4.10 -0.65 -2.33
N HIS A 83 -4.19 0.58 -2.79
CA HIS A 83 -3.84 1.77 -2.02
C HIS A 83 -5.10 2.26 -1.28
N THR A 84 -5.16 2.11 0.05
CA THR A 84 -6.37 2.45 0.84
C THR A 84 -6.10 3.50 1.92
N GLY A 85 -5.14 4.41 1.68
CA GLY A 85 -4.70 5.41 2.66
C GLY A 85 -5.61 6.64 2.76
N GLU A 86 -6.15 7.13 1.64
CA GLU A 86 -6.90 8.40 1.58
C GLU A 86 -8.41 8.21 1.80
N TRP A 87 -8.95 8.85 2.85
CA TRP A 87 -10.37 8.80 3.21
C TRP A 87 -10.89 10.20 3.54
N HIS A 88 -12.06 10.54 3.01
CA HIS A 88 -12.70 11.84 3.17
C HIS A 88 -13.94 11.71 4.04
N TRP A 89 -13.96 12.46 5.14
CA TRP A 89 -15.09 12.55 6.05
C TRP A 89 -15.86 13.85 5.79
N GLN A 90 -17.09 13.75 5.29
CA GLN A 90 -17.98 14.92 5.13
C GLN A 90 -18.50 15.37 6.49
N ARG A 91 -18.32 16.64 6.87
CA ARG A 91 -18.76 17.12 8.18
C ARG A 91 -20.29 17.23 8.21
N PHE A 92 -20.85 17.25 9.42
CA PHE A 92 -22.27 17.50 9.57
C PHE A 92 -22.62 18.93 9.16
N GLY A 93 -23.64 19.09 8.30
CA GLY A 93 -24.05 20.39 7.75
C GLY A 93 -23.29 20.82 6.47
N ASP A 94 -22.23 20.11 6.06
CA ASP A 94 -21.62 20.31 4.75
C ASP A 94 -22.64 19.93 3.66
N LYS A 95 -22.84 20.79 2.66
CA LYS A 95 -23.62 20.44 1.46
C LYS A 95 -22.96 19.27 0.74
N GLU A 96 -23.75 18.46 0.04
CA GLU A 96 -23.17 17.46 -0.87
C GLU A 96 -22.35 18.16 -1.95
N ASP A 97 -21.14 17.64 -2.18
CA ASP A 97 -20.18 18.23 -3.11
C ASP A 97 -20.58 17.94 -4.56
N GLY A 98 -21.60 18.66 -5.05
CA GLY A 98 -22.30 18.48 -6.34
C GLY A 98 -21.44 18.66 -7.60
N ASN A 99 -20.11 18.66 -7.46
CA ASN A 99 -19.13 18.63 -8.53
C ASN A 99 -18.82 17.22 -9.05
N GLY A 100 -19.27 16.15 -8.37
CA GLY A 100 -19.05 14.75 -8.80
C GLY A 100 -17.58 14.30 -8.84
N LYS A 101 -16.69 15.00 -8.14
CA LYS A 101 -15.22 14.83 -8.19
C LYS A 101 -14.67 13.63 -7.41
N PHE A 102 -15.53 12.83 -6.79
CA PHE A 102 -15.13 11.74 -5.90
C PHE A 102 -15.74 10.42 -6.41
N ASN A 103 -14.90 9.43 -6.70
CA ASN A 103 -15.39 8.09 -7.00
C ASN A 103 -15.92 7.43 -5.73
N THR A 104 -17.20 7.06 -5.71
CA THR A 104 -17.87 6.41 -4.57
C THR A 104 -18.07 4.89 -4.76
N GLU A 105 -17.53 4.31 -5.84
CA GLU A 105 -17.54 2.87 -6.14
C GLU A 105 -16.93 2.01 -5.01
N PHE A 106 -15.89 2.52 -4.36
CA PHE A 106 -15.22 1.87 -3.24
C PHE A 106 -15.30 2.72 -1.96
N GLY A 107 -15.45 2.07 -0.82
CA GLY A 107 -15.34 2.70 0.50
C GLY A 107 -16.44 3.68 0.91
N TYR A 108 -17.50 3.89 0.12
CA TYR A 108 -18.60 4.77 0.52
C TYR A 108 -19.40 4.17 1.70
N LEU A 109 -19.43 4.90 2.82
CA LEU A 109 -20.16 4.53 4.04
C LEU A 109 -20.96 5.74 4.55
N LYS A 110 -22.29 5.58 4.63
CA LYS A 110 -23.22 6.57 5.16
C LYS A 110 -23.73 6.11 6.53
N PHE A 111 -23.30 6.79 7.59
CA PHE A 111 -23.55 6.36 8.98
C PHE A 111 -25.03 6.45 9.40
N SER A 112 -25.89 7.13 8.64
CA SER A 112 -27.34 7.14 8.88
C SER A 112 -28.00 5.79 8.56
N ASP A 113 -27.45 5.01 7.64
CA ASP A 113 -28.09 3.80 7.09
C ASP A 113 -27.97 2.58 8.03
N TYR A 114 -27.15 2.72 9.09
CA TYR A 114 -26.89 1.70 10.10
C TYR A 114 -27.51 2.05 11.48
N LYS A 115 -28.42 3.04 11.54
CA LYS A 115 -29.12 3.38 12.78
C LYS A 115 -30.19 2.33 13.11
N ASN A 116 -30.17 1.82 14.35
CA ASN A 116 -31.23 0.97 14.87
C ASN A 116 -32.44 1.84 15.28
N TYR A 117 -33.54 1.75 14.53
CA TYR A 117 -34.74 2.58 14.73
C TYR A 117 -35.53 2.14 15.97
N THR A 118 -35.64 3.01 16.97
CA THR A 118 -36.69 2.89 18.00
C THR A 118 -38.00 3.43 17.44
N LYS A 119 -39.13 2.76 17.75
CA LYS A 119 -40.46 3.03 17.15
C LYS A 119 -41.08 4.41 17.46
N HIS A 120 -40.35 5.35 18.06
CA HIS A 120 -40.86 6.65 18.52
C HIS A 120 -40.11 7.86 17.93
N SER A 121 -39.16 7.68 17.01
CA SER A 121 -38.57 8.78 16.24
C SER A 121 -39.27 8.95 14.89
N GLU A 122 -40.33 9.76 14.82
CA GLU A 122 -41.09 10.05 13.58
C GLU A 122 -40.36 11.01 12.61
N SER A 123 -39.04 11.13 12.72
CA SER A 123 -38.20 11.83 11.75
C SER A 123 -36.89 11.07 11.54
N SER A 124 -36.37 11.13 10.32
CA SER A 124 -35.06 10.60 9.96
C SER A 124 -33.95 11.50 10.52
N VAL A 125 -33.78 11.47 11.85
CA VAL A 125 -32.70 12.21 12.54
C VAL A 125 -31.38 11.86 11.87
N GLU A 126 -30.71 12.85 11.28
CA GLU A 126 -29.47 12.65 10.56
C GLU A 126 -28.35 12.13 11.48
N ASN A 127 -27.29 11.54 10.90
CA ASN A 127 -26.14 11.14 11.71
C ASN A 127 -25.12 12.29 11.75
N LEU A 128 -24.68 12.68 12.95
CA LEU A 128 -23.60 13.67 13.12
C LEU A 128 -22.26 13.16 12.56
N LEU A 129 -22.10 11.84 12.41
CA LEU A 129 -21.00 11.22 11.69
C LEU A 129 -21.13 11.34 10.16
N ASN A 130 -22.31 11.73 9.66
CA ASN A 130 -22.65 11.94 8.24
C ASN A 130 -22.19 10.80 7.31
N LYS A 131 -21.13 11.02 6.50
CA LYS A 131 -20.60 10.07 5.52
C LYS A 131 -19.07 10.09 5.52
N VAL A 132 -18.49 8.95 5.15
CA VAL A 132 -17.08 8.82 4.77
C VAL A 132 -16.97 8.08 3.43
N TRP A 133 -15.99 8.43 2.61
CA TRP A 133 -15.65 7.68 1.39
C TRP A 133 -14.14 7.61 1.20
N TYR A 134 -13.69 6.61 0.44
CA TYR A 134 -12.31 6.49 -0.01
C TYR A 134 -12.03 7.46 -1.18
N GLN A 135 -10.82 8.01 -1.25
CA GLN A 135 -10.33 8.74 -2.43
C GLN A 135 -9.24 7.89 -3.12
N PRO A 136 -9.38 7.63 -4.44
CA PRO A 136 -8.29 7.09 -5.25
C PRO A 136 -7.02 7.93 -5.16
N GLU A 137 -5.91 7.31 -4.75
CA GLU A 137 -4.60 7.95 -4.75
C GLU A 137 -4.17 8.29 -6.19
N ARG A 138 -3.57 9.47 -6.37
CA ARG A 138 -3.02 9.92 -7.65
C ARG A 138 -1.56 9.52 -7.79
N ILE A 139 -1.28 8.62 -8.73
CA ILE A 139 0.08 8.24 -9.05
C ILE A 139 0.54 8.86 -10.37
N PHE A 140 1.86 9.06 -10.47
CA PHE A 140 2.53 9.54 -11.68
C PHE A 140 3.13 8.34 -12.43
N PRO A 141 2.70 8.07 -13.67
CA PRO A 141 3.18 6.90 -14.40
C PRO A 141 4.63 7.10 -14.88
N VAL A 142 5.53 6.20 -14.46
CA VAL A 142 6.94 6.18 -14.89
C VAL A 142 7.06 6.12 -16.43
N ASN A 143 6.15 5.37 -17.06
CA ASN A 143 6.03 5.25 -18.52
C ASN A 143 4.76 6.01 -18.98
N GLY A 144 4.83 7.34 -19.06
CA GLY A 144 3.72 8.19 -19.47
C GLY A 144 4.11 9.65 -19.68
N THR A 145 3.13 10.56 -19.75
CA THR A 145 3.39 12.01 -19.68
C THR A 145 3.61 12.39 -18.21
N PRO A 146 4.78 12.93 -17.80
CA PRO A 146 5.09 13.18 -16.38
C PRO A 146 4.18 14.20 -15.67
N GLU A 147 3.36 14.95 -16.41
CA GLU A 147 2.40 15.92 -15.89
C GLU A 147 0.98 15.36 -15.74
N LYS A 148 0.74 14.11 -16.17
CA LYS A 148 -0.58 13.46 -16.12
C LYS A 148 -0.65 12.45 -14.99
N TRP A 149 -1.27 12.88 -13.89
CA TRP A 149 -1.76 12.01 -12.82
C TRP A 149 -2.76 10.98 -13.36
N GLN A 150 -2.78 9.81 -12.73
CA GLN A 150 -3.85 8.83 -12.89
C GLN A 150 -4.34 8.38 -11.50
N ASP A 151 -5.65 8.35 -11.32
CA ASP A 151 -6.32 7.82 -10.12
C ASP A 151 -6.20 6.28 -10.14
N VAL A 152 -5.58 5.66 -9.12
CA VAL A 152 -5.32 4.21 -9.12
C VAL A 152 -5.67 3.55 -7.79
N PHE A 153 -6.65 2.64 -7.83
CA PHE A 153 -6.97 1.76 -6.70
C PHE A 153 -6.09 0.50 -6.70
N TRP A 154 -6.09 -0.27 -7.80
CA TRP A 154 -5.31 -1.50 -7.94
C TRP A 154 -3.99 -1.27 -8.69
N VAL A 155 -2.87 -1.47 -8.02
CA VAL A 155 -1.53 -1.47 -8.65
C VAL A 155 -1.13 -2.91 -8.96
N PRO A 156 -0.76 -3.25 -10.21
CA PRO A 156 -0.23 -4.58 -10.55
C PRO A 156 1.20 -4.76 -10.05
N VAL A 157 1.51 -5.94 -9.52
CA VAL A 157 2.89 -6.37 -9.26
C VAL A 157 3.58 -6.63 -10.61
N ASP A 158 4.88 -6.31 -10.72
CA ASP A 158 5.63 -6.60 -11.94
C ASP A 158 5.55 -8.09 -12.31
N LYS A 159 5.29 -8.34 -13.59
CA LYS A 159 5.06 -9.69 -14.13
C LYS A 159 6.30 -10.59 -14.02
N THR A 160 7.50 -10.01 -14.12
CA THR A 160 8.77 -10.76 -14.04
C THR A 160 8.99 -11.23 -12.62
N TYR A 161 8.90 -10.32 -11.64
CA TYR A 161 9.03 -10.66 -10.22
C TYR A 161 7.92 -11.62 -9.75
N PHE A 162 6.67 -11.43 -10.21
CA PHE A 162 5.56 -12.33 -9.91
C PHE A 162 5.79 -13.77 -10.43
N GLU A 163 6.22 -13.93 -11.70
CA GLU A 163 6.49 -15.25 -12.29
C GLU A 163 7.83 -15.87 -11.84
N ILE A 164 8.70 -15.12 -11.17
CA ILE A 164 9.84 -15.64 -10.40
C ILE A 164 9.34 -16.16 -9.04
N ALA A 165 8.63 -15.32 -8.28
CA ALA A 165 8.13 -15.67 -6.94
C ALA A 165 7.23 -16.91 -6.96
N ARG A 166 6.36 -17.07 -7.97
CA ARG A 166 5.51 -18.25 -8.17
C ARG A 166 6.25 -19.58 -8.37
N LYS A 167 7.56 -19.56 -8.61
CA LYS A 167 8.41 -20.76 -8.76
C LYS A 167 9.12 -21.14 -7.46
N LEU A 168 9.08 -20.29 -6.43
CA LEU A 168 9.60 -20.61 -5.11
C LEU A 168 8.79 -21.76 -4.52
N LYS A 169 9.48 -22.84 -4.17
CA LYS A 169 8.93 -23.87 -3.29
C LYS A 169 9.39 -23.53 -1.87
N VAL A 170 8.46 -23.52 -0.92
CA VAL A 170 8.83 -23.66 0.49
C VAL A 170 9.37 -25.08 0.66
N SER A 171 10.54 -25.19 1.27
CA SER A 171 11.30 -26.44 1.47
C SER A 171 11.12 -26.98 2.89
#